data_AF-A0AAF0EIA1-F1
#
_entry.id   AF-A0AAF0EIA1-F1
#
_cell.length_a   1.000
_cell.length_b   1.000
_cell.length_c   1.000
_cell.angle_alpha   90.00
_cell.angle_beta   90.00
_cell.angle_gamma   90.00
#
_symmetry.space_group_name_H-M   'P 1'
#
loop_
_entity.id
_entity.type
_entity.pdbx_description
1 polymer ?
#
loop_
_entity_poly.entity_id
_entity_poly.type
_entity_poly.pdbx_seq_one_letter_code
_entity_poly.pdbx_strand_id
1 'polypeptide(L)'
;MGSVSVRTGTLPTLPLDVGISIAFLAVRADVGHERAVACRLSRTCRAWFRALYAAFLLPRIVLRGETSVRQLAHVLIHNHYGLRDLAARCTRHITVVPADHAHALFDPAVHARHFMTAIHEPLRAILYVCTHVSSLHLYAEPKALAIQRLEAWSVEGARAALQEVVCLQSPWAGDTNDTLWLASSPVHMAPWHKLTHLQLHGPRFRMTPRTAASLASLPALTHLALITPHMVDAAGRRDAADTLQTLLDDAKSLQHLLLVGHDEPHWVGATRHWRAALAQLARPASAKPVMVTLVTATRLEPATWDPVSRAHASLYSDWMFERAKQGTHWSFLEADAPCTDGSIAYSIESWHVPFISVTA
;
A
#
# COMPACT_ATOMS: atom_id res chain seq x y z
N MET A 1 64.18 -29.53 -22.86
CA MET A 1 63.35 -28.37 -23.27
C MET A 1 62.07 -28.91 -23.88
N GLY A 2 60.98 -28.95 -23.11
CA GLY A 2 59.70 -29.51 -23.52
C GLY A 2 58.67 -28.40 -23.70
N SER A 3 57.98 -28.38 -24.83
CA SER A 3 56.79 -27.55 -25.04
C SER A 3 55.54 -28.40 -24.84
N VAL A 4 54.89 -28.24 -23.68
CA VAL A 4 53.58 -28.82 -23.42
C VAL A 4 52.52 -27.91 -24.04
N SER A 5 51.77 -28.45 -24.99
CA SER A 5 50.58 -27.81 -25.58
C SER A 5 49.46 -27.77 -24.54
N VAL A 6 49.11 -26.57 -24.07
CA VAL A 6 47.91 -26.36 -23.25
C VAL A 6 46.70 -26.34 -24.18
N ARG A 7 46.02 -27.47 -24.29
CA ARG A 7 44.66 -27.53 -24.83
C ARG A 7 43.75 -26.71 -23.93
N THR A 8 43.20 -25.62 -24.45
CA THR A 8 42.06 -24.92 -23.86
C THR A 8 40.84 -25.83 -23.90
N GLY A 9 40.68 -26.64 -22.86
CA GLY A 9 39.46 -27.40 -22.63
C GLY A 9 38.29 -26.43 -22.52
N THR A 10 37.30 -26.60 -23.40
CA THR A 10 35.98 -26.01 -23.24
C THR A 10 35.45 -26.43 -21.87
N LEU A 11 35.29 -25.48 -20.95
CA LEU A 11 34.60 -25.69 -19.69
C LEU A 11 33.25 -26.37 -19.99
N PRO A 12 32.89 -27.45 -19.29
CA PRO A 12 31.60 -28.10 -19.49
C PRO A 12 30.52 -27.07 -19.20
N THR A 13 29.79 -26.68 -20.24
CA THR A 13 28.64 -25.80 -20.11
C THR A 13 27.57 -26.62 -19.39
N LEU A 14 27.25 -26.20 -18.16
CA LEU A 14 26.10 -26.74 -17.44
C LEU A 14 24.88 -26.67 -18.37
N PRO A 15 24.04 -27.71 -18.44
CA PRO A 15 22.77 -27.65 -19.15
C PRO A 15 22.04 -26.37 -18.74
N LEU A 16 21.47 -25.65 -19.71
CA LEU A 16 20.85 -24.33 -19.51
C LEU A 16 19.94 -24.32 -18.28
N ASP A 17 19.19 -25.41 -18.08
CA ASP A 17 18.22 -25.62 -17.01
C ASP A 17 18.86 -25.73 -15.61
N VAL A 18 20.07 -26.28 -15.53
CA VAL A 18 20.86 -26.39 -14.28
C VAL A 18 21.51 -25.04 -13.95
N GLY A 19 22.04 -24.34 -14.97
CA GLY A 19 22.56 -22.98 -14.80
C GLY A 19 21.47 -22.01 -14.34
N ILE A 20 20.29 -22.10 -14.94
CA ILE A 20 19.08 -21.37 -14.54
C ILE A 20 18.75 -21.71 -13.08
N SER A 21 18.65 -22.99 -12.71
CA SER A 21 18.30 -23.40 -11.33
C SER A 21 19.30 -22.90 -10.26
N ILE A 22 20.61 -22.96 -10.53
CA ILE A 22 21.65 -22.47 -9.61
C ILE A 22 21.59 -20.93 -9.47
N ALA A 23 21.36 -20.21 -10.57
CA ALA A 23 21.17 -18.76 -10.52
C ALA A 23 19.84 -18.36 -9.87
N PHE A 24 18.79 -19.16 -10.04
CA PHE A 24 17.51 -18.99 -9.34
C PHE A 24 17.68 -19.16 -7.83
N LEU A 25 18.53 -20.08 -7.38
CA LEU A 25 18.92 -20.23 -5.97
C LEU A 25 19.78 -19.05 -5.47
N ALA A 26 20.72 -18.56 -6.28
CA ALA A 26 21.58 -17.41 -5.95
C ALA A 26 20.79 -16.08 -5.86
N VAL A 27 19.87 -15.82 -6.79
CA VAL A 27 18.99 -14.65 -6.74
C VAL A 27 18.04 -14.71 -5.54
N ARG A 28 17.64 -15.92 -5.11
CA ARG A 28 16.79 -16.15 -3.95
C ARG A 28 17.54 -16.04 -2.61
N ALA A 29 18.87 -16.08 -2.62
CA ALA A 29 19.72 -16.02 -1.41
C ALA A 29 20.00 -14.59 -0.88
N ASP A 30 19.48 -13.54 -1.54
CA ASP A 30 19.51 -12.13 -1.11
C ASP A 30 20.89 -11.55 -0.72
N VAL A 31 21.95 -11.94 -1.43
CA VAL A 31 23.25 -11.27 -1.33
C VAL A 31 23.44 -10.37 -2.55
N GLY A 32 23.49 -9.05 -2.36
CA GLY A 32 23.48 -8.04 -3.43
C GLY A 32 24.50 -8.25 -4.56
N HIS A 33 25.59 -8.97 -4.31
CA HIS A 33 26.59 -9.35 -5.31
C HIS A 33 26.06 -10.34 -6.37
N GLU A 34 25.26 -11.33 -5.96
CA GLU A 34 24.78 -12.42 -6.83
C GLU A 34 23.67 -11.94 -7.77
N ARG A 35 22.81 -11.03 -7.29
CA ARG A 35 21.81 -10.34 -8.12
C ARG A 35 22.46 -9.49 -9.21
N ALA A 36 23.60 -8.85 -8.92
CA ALA A 36 24.36 -8.09 -9.90
C ALA A 36 25.00 -8.99 -10.98
N VAL A 37 25.49 -10.18 -10.60
CA VAL A 37 26.00 -11.20 -11.54
C VAL A 37 24.86 -11.71 -12.45
N ALA A 38 23.70 -12.05 -11.88
CA ALA A 38 22.54 -12.49 -12.65
C ALA A 38 22.07 -11.42 -13.65
N CYS A 39 22.03 -10.15 -13.25
CA CYS A 39 21.74 -9.02 -14.14
C CYS A 39 22.76 -8.89 -15.27
N ARG A 40 24.06 -9.10 -15.02
CA ARG A 40 25.09 -9.09 -16.06
C ARG A 40 24.90 -10.24 -17.06
N LEU A 41 24.63 -11.45 -16.59
CA LEU A 41 24.41 -12.62 -17.44
C LEU A 41 23.15 -12.48 -18.31
N SER A 42 22.09 -11.87 -17.77
CA SER A 42 20.84 -11.63 -18.52
C SER A 42 21.03 -10.79 -19.80
N ARG A 43 22.10 -10.00 -19.89
CA ARG A 43 22.42 -9.18 -21.07
C ARG A 43 22.97 -10.00 -22.25
N THR A 44 23.41 -11.23 -22.01
CA THR A 44 24.08 -12.07 -23.01
C THR A 44 23.16 -13.08 -23.68
N CYS A 45 21.98 -13.35 -23.11
CA CYS A 45 21.02 -14.31 -23.67
C CYS A 45 19.56 -13.89 -23.44
N ARG A 46 18.76 -13.91 -24.52
CA ARG A 46 17.34 -13.54 -24.51
C ARG A 46 16.48 -14.47 -23.64
N ALA A 47 16.82 -15.75 -23.57
CA ALA A 47 16.11 -16.70 -22.71
C ALA A 47 16.34 -16.38 -21.22
N TRP A 48 17.59 -16.08 -20.85
CA TRP A 48 17.97 -15.64 -19.51
C TRP A 48 17.33 -14.31 -19.13
N PHE A 49 17.34 -13.34 -20.05
CA PHE A 49 16.64 -12.07 -19.89
C PHE A 49 15.17 -12.30 -19.54
N ARG A 50 14.47 -13.11 -20.35
CA ARG A 50 13.05 -13.41 -20.12
C ARG A 50 12.81 -14.12 -18.79
N ALA A 51 13.62 -15.12 -18.46
CA ALA A 51 13.49 -15.87 -17.21
C ALA A 51 13.71 -14.98 -15.98
N LEU A 52 14.79 -14.18 -15.97
CA LEU A 52 15.10 -13.27 -14.87
C LEU A 52 13.98 -12.24 -14.64
N TYR A 53 13.53 -11.59 -15.72
CA TYR A 53 12.49 -10.57 -15.60
C TYR A 53 11.13 -11.17 -15.23
N ALA A 54 10.72 -12.27 -15.88
CA ALA A 54 9.43 -12.89 -15.63
C ALA A 54 9.30 -13.52 -14.24
N ALA A 55 10.38 -14.13 -13.71
CA ALA A 55 10.33 -14.87 -12.46
C ALA A 55 10.73 -14.04 -11.22
N PHE A 56 11.56 -13.01 -11.38
CA PHE A 56 12.14 -12.30 -10.22
C PHE A 56 11.88 -10.80 -10.20
N LEU A 57 12.11 -10.10 -11.31
CA LEU A 57 12.11 -8.63 -11.29
C LEU A 57 10.71 -8.04 -11.47
N LEU A 58 9.91 -8.59 -12.38
CA LEU A 58 8.58 -8.06 -12.69
C LEU A 58 7.49 -8.49 -11.71
N PRO A 59 7.47 -9.72 -11.14
CA PRO A 59 6.39 -10.10 -10.22
C PRO A 59 6.20 -9.16 -9.04
N ARG A 60 7.29 -8.59 -8.53
CA ARG A 60 7.29 -7.60 -7.44
C ARG A 60 8.22 -6.43 -7.77
N ILE A 61 7.63 -5.31 -8.17
CA ILE A 61 8.35 -4.09 -8.55
C ILE A 61 8.38 -3.12 -7.36
N VAL A 62 9.56 -2.60 -7.04
CA VAL A 62 9.73 -1.52 -6.06
C VAL A 62 10.36 -0.32 -6.76
N LEU A 63 9.63 0.80 -6.80
CA LEU A 63 10.01 2.05 -7.44
C LEU A 63 10.34 3.07 -6.35
N ARG A 64 11.60 3.51 -6.29
CA ARG A 64 12.12 4.47 -5.32
C ARG A 64 12.36 5.81 -6.00
N GLY A 65 11.58 6.82 -5.62
CA GLY A 65 11.64 8.17 -6.17
C GLY A 65 11.07 8.31 -7.58
N GLU A 66 10.85 9.55 -8.00
CA GLU A 66 10.19 9.90 -9.27
C GLU A 66 10.93 9.37 -10.51
N THR A 67 12.25 9.38 -10.48
CA THR A 67 13.10 8.94 -11.60
C THR A 67 12.86 7.48 -11.94
N SER A 68 12.74 6.61 -10.93
CA SER A 68 12.49 5.18 -11.14
C SER A 68 11.12 4.93 -11.77
N VAL A 69 10.09 5.68 -11.36
CA VAL A 69 8.73 5.58 -11.92
C VAL A 69 8.73 6.04 -13.38
N ARG A 70 9.35 7.19 -13.68
CA ARG A 70 9.48 7.70 -15.06
C ARG A 70 10.25 6.74 -15.97
N GLN A 71 11.37 6.19 -15.49
CA GLN A 71 12.18 5.25 -16.26
C GLN A 71 11.41 3.97 -16.59
N LEU A 72 10.71 3.38 -15.62
CA LEU A 72 9.90 2.19 -15.88
C LEU A 72 8.75 2.50 -16.84
N ALA A 73 8.03 3.61 -16.63
CA ALA A 73 6.96 4.04 -17.53
C ALA A 73 7.46 4.18 -18.97
N HIS A 74 8.60 4.86 -19.17
CA HIS A 74 9.23 5.01 -20.47
C HIS A 74 9.57 3.65 -21.12
N VAL A 75 10.18 2.74 -20.35
CA VAL A 75 10.53 1.38 -20.80
C VAL A 75 9.29 0.59 -21.23
N LEU A 76 8.19 0.68 -20.47
CA LEU A 76 6.96 -0.05 -20.78
C LEU A 76 6.19 0.54 -21.96
N ILE A 77 6.09 1.87 -22.05
CA ILE A 77 5.40 2.56 -23.16
C ILE A 77 6.07 2.24 -24.50
N HIS A 78 7.39 2.38 -24.56
CA HIS A 78 8.17 2.17 -25.78
C HIS A 78 8.53 0.70 -26.02
N ASN A 79 8.03 -0.20 -25.15
CA ASN A 79 8.32 -1.63 -25.18
C ASN A 79 9.82 -1.94 -25.28
N HIS A 80 10.67 -1.19 -24.58
CA HIS A 80 12.11 -1.41 -24.57
C HIS A 80 12.40 -2.84 -24.12
N TYR A 81 13.23 -3.54 -24.90
CA TYR A 81 13.60 -4.94 -24.67
C TYR A 81 12.43 -5.95 -24.68
N GLY A 82 11.25 -5.56 -25.21
CA GLY A 82 10.07 -6.43 -25.22
C GLY A 82 9.45 -6.66 -23.83
N LEU A 83 9.66 -5.72 -22.90
CA LEU A 83 9.22 -5.85 -21.50
C LEU A 83 7.74 -5.60 -21.28
N ARG A 84 7.03 -4.95 -22.21
CA ARG A 84 5.61 -4.59 -22.03
C ARG A 84 4.75 -5.82 -21.79
N ASP A 85 4.84 -6.82 -22.66
CA ASP A 85 4.02 -8.03 -22.57
C ASP A 85 4.40 -8.89 -21.37
N LEU A 86 5.68 -8.90 -20.99
CA LEU A 86 6.15 -9.61 -19.80
C LEU A 86 5.63 -8.94 -18.53
N ALA A 87 5.70 -7.62 -18.43
CA ALA A 87 5.20 -6.86 -17.29
C ALA A 87 3.69 -6.99 -17.16
N ALA A 88 2.95 -6.89 -18.27
CA ALA A 88 1.51 -7.11 -18.28
C ALA A 88 1.14 -8.45 -17.66
N ARG A 89 1.80 -9.54 -18.07
CA ARG A 89 1.50 -10.90 -17.60
C ARG A 89 2.02 -11.22 -16.21
N CYS A 90 3.19 -10.74 -15.83
CA CYS A 90 3.90 -11.24 -14.64
C CYS A 90 3.79 -10.32 -13.43
N THR A 91 3.60 -9.00 -13.62
CA THR A 91 3.57 -8.06 -12.50
C THR A 91 2.34 -8.29 -11.63
N ARG A 92 2.56 -8.49 -10.32
CA ARG A 92 1.50 -8.72 -9.33
C ARG A 92 1.54 -7.69 -8.21
N HIS A 93 2.73 -7.28 -7.80
CA HIS A 93 2.94 -6.36 -6.70
C HIS A 93 3.72 -5.15 -7.18
N ILE A 94 3.20 -3.95 -6.92
CA ILE A 94 3.90 -2.69 -7.18
C ILE A 94 3.99 -1.90 -5.88
N THR A 95 5.19 -1.49 -5.51
CA THR A 95 5.45 -0.60 -4.40
C THR A 95 6.10 0.68 -4.92
N VAL A 96 5.53 1.84 -4.61
CA VAL A 96 6.04 3.16 -5.00
C VAL A 96 6.33 3.96 -3.74
N VAL A 97 7.59 4.32 -3.55
CA VAL A 97 8.07 5.08 -2.39
C VAL A 97 8.78 6.36 -2.84
N PRO A 98 8.68 7.47 -2.10
CA PRO A 98 9.51 8.64 -2.36
C PRO A 98 11.00 8.29 -2.20
N ALA A 99 11.89 9.10 -2.79
CA ALA A 99 13.30 9.00 -2.47
C ALA A 99 13.56 9.51 -1.04
N ASP A 100 14.66 9.09 -0.42
CA ASP A 100 15.06 9.58 0.89
C ASP A 100 15.42 11.07 0.79
N HIS A 101 14.81 11.92 1.62
CA HIS A 101 15.08 13.36 1.67
C HIS A 101 15.34 13.79 3.12
N ALA A 102 16.17 14.82 3.29
CA ALA A 102 16.44 15.40 4.60
C ALA A 102 15.16 15.99 5.22
N HIS A 103 14.94 15.70 6.50
CA HIS A 103 13.73 16.10 7.23
C HIS A 103 13.84 17.53 7.78
N ALA A 104 13.41 18.55 7.03
CA ALA A 104 13.04 19.84 7.61
C ALA A 104 11.52 19.88 7.91
N LEU A 105 11.05 20.75 8.82
CA LEU A 105 9.67 20.68 9.35
C LEU A 105 8.54 20.85 8.31
N PHE A 106 8.78 21.62 7.24
CA PHE A 106 7.79 21.93 6.18
C PHE A 106 8.09 21.25 4.83
N ASP A 107 9.29 20.69 4.68
CA ASP A 107 9.74 20.01 3.48
C ASP A 107 8.92 18.76 3.13
N PRO A 108 8.47 17.92 4.08
CA PRO A 108 7.73 16.69 3.77
C PRO A 108 6.47 16.93 2.96
N ALA A 109 5.74 18.02 3.25
CA ALA A 109 4.52 18.37 2.53
C ALA A 109 4.81 18.79 1.09
N VAL A 110 5.83 19.62 0.87
CA VAL A 110 6.23 20.10 -0.46
C VAL A 110 6.84 18.97 -1.28
N HIS A 111 7.71 18.15 -0.68
CA HIS A 111 8.31 16.98 -1.33
C HIS A 111 7.25 15.95 -1.70
N ALA A 112 6.30 15.65 -0.80
CA ALA A 112 5.15 14.80 -1.14
C ALA A 112 4.36 15.38 -2.32
N ARG A 113 4.23 16.71 -2.43
CA ARG A 113 3.51 17.35 -3.54
C ARG A 113 4.21 17.16 -4.85
N HIS A 114 5.50 17.49 -4.87
CA HIS A 114 6.33 17.34 -6.05
C HIS A 114 6.37 15.89 -6.49
N PHE A 115 6.59 14.96 -5.55
CA PHE A 115 6.58 13.54 -5.82
C PHE A 115 5.24 13.08 -6.41
N MET A 116 4.11 13.39 -5.77
CA MET A 116 2.78 13.00 -6.27
C MET A 116 2.48 13.55 -7.66
N THR A 117 2.84 14.81 -7.91
CA THR A 117 2.68 15.45 -9.23
C THR A 117 3.58 14.77 -10.26
N ALA A 118 4.83 14.48 -9.90
CA ALA A 118 5.83 13.90 -10.77
C ALA A 118 5.53 12.45 -11.18
N ILE A 119 4.88 11.67 -10.31
CA ILE A 119 4.57 10.25 -10.57
C ILE A 119 3.20 10.02 -11.21
N HIS A 120 2.29 11.00 -11.21
CA HIS A 120 0.89 10.79 -11.65
C HIS A 120 0.77 10.15 -13.04
N GLU A 121 1.29 10.82 -14.08
CA GLU A 121 1.26 10.31 -15.45
C GLU A 121 2.13 9.05 -15.64
N PRO A 122 3.39 9.00 -15.17
CA PRO A 122 4.19 7.78 -15.26
C PRO A 122 3.55 6.55 -14.61
N LEU A 123 2.94 6.72 -13.43
CA LEU A 123 2.27 5.63 -12.73
C LEU A 123 1.03 5.15 -13.47
N ARG A 124 0.24 6.07 -14.06
CA ARG A 124 -0.87 5.70 -14.95
C ARG A 124 -0.40 4.83 -16.11
N ALA A 125 0.68 5.21 -16.78
CA ALA A 125 1.23 4.41 -17.88
C ALA A 125 1.68 3.01 -17.43
N ILE A 126 2.29 2.89 -16.25
CA ILE A 126 2.67 1.59 -15.68
C ILE A 126 1.42 0.74 -15.40
N LEU A 127 0.40 1.30 -14.77
CA LEU A 127 -0.84 0.60 -14.41
C LEU A 127 -1.69 0.23 -15.64
N TYR A 128 -1.64 1.04 -16.70
CA TYR A 128 -2.24 0.73 -17.99
C TYR A 128 -1.65 -0.53 -18.61
N VAL A 129 -0.33 -0.76 -18.45
CA VAL A 129 0.33 -1.97 -18.94
C VAL A 129 0.16 -3.14 -17.97
N CYS A 130 0.32 -2.91 -16.66
CA CYS A 130 0.32 -3.95 -15.64
C CYS A 130 -1.11 -4.25 -15.15
N THR A 131 -1.95 -4.79 -16.02
CA THR A 131 -3.38 -5.02 -15.73
C THR A 131 -3.66 -6.18 -14.77
N HIS A 132 -2.66 -6.97 -14.40
CA HIS A 132 -2.79 -8.10 -13.47
C HIS A 132 -2.23 -7.79 -12.07
N VAL A 133 -2.00 -6.52 -11.74
CA VAL A 133 -1.52 -6.11 -10.42
C VAL A 133 -2.60 -6.41 -9.38
N SER A 134 -2.27 -7.26 -8.41
CA SER A 134 -3.15 -7.64 -7.31
C SER A 134 -2.88 -6.82 -6.05
N SER A 135 -1.69 -6.25 -5.88
CA SER A 135 -1.33 -5.46 -4.69
C SER A 135 -0.55 -4.20 -5.10
N LEU A 136 -1.02 -3.04 -4.62
CA LEU A 136 -0.42 -1.73 -4.87
C LEU A 136 -0.16 -1.00 -3.56
N HIS A 137 1.12 -0.75 -3.27
CA HIS A 137 1.56 0.02 -2.11
C HIS A 137 2.09 1.36 -2.60
N LEU A 138 1.45 2.45 -2.22
CA LEU A 138 1.70 3.78 -2.75
C LEU A 138 1.87 4.79 -1.61
N TYR A 139 3.10 5.28 -1.43
CA TYR A 139 3.40 6.36 -0.47
C TYR A 139 3.01 7.73 -1.05
N ALA A 140 1.79 7.81 -1.56
CA ALA A 140 1.21 8.94 -2.28
C ALA A 140 -0.31 8.75 -2.41
N GLU A 141 -1.00 9.82 -2.76
CA GLU A 141 -2.41 9.77 -3.12
C GLU A 141 -2.63 8.90 -4.38
N PRO A 142 -3.62 8.00 -4.40
CA PRO A 142 -3.90 7.12 -5.54
C PRO A 142 -4.60 7.83 -6.71
N LYS A 143 -4.17 9.06 -7.05
CA LYS A 143 -4.74 9.85 -8.16
C LYS A 143 -4.58 9.18 -9.51
N ALA A 144 -3.51 8.41 -9.70
CA ALA A 144 -3.31 7.62 -10.91
C ALA A 144 -4.43 6.59 -11.16
N LEU A 145 -5.15 6.15 -10.12
CA LEU A 145 -6.27 5.22 -10.20
C LEU A 145 -7.63 5.90 -10.43
N ALA A 146 -7.69 7.24 -10.41
CA ALA A 146 -8.95 7.96 -10.60
C ALA A 146 -9.49 7.79 -12.02
N ILE A 147 -10.82 7.80 -12.15
CA ILE A 147 -11.50 7.80 -13.46
C ILE A 147 -11.26 9.15 -14.12
N GLN A 148 -10.68 9.15 -15.31
CA GLN A 148 -10.56 10.33 -16.15
C GLN A 148 -11.26 10.07 -17.48
N ARG A 149 -12.24 10.91 -17.81
CA ARG A 149 -13.16 10.71 -18.95
C ARG A 149 -12.53 10.89 -20.33
N LEU A 150 -11.28 11.37 -20.42
CA LEU A 150 -10.69 11.86 -21.67
C LEU A 150 -9.22 11.41 -21.91
N GLU A 151 -8.73 10.39 -21.22
CA GLU A 151 -7.30 10.02 -21.31
C GLU A 151 -7.03 8.71 -22.05
N ALA A 152 -5.90 8.68 -22.76
CA ALA A 152 -5.45 7.56 -23.59
C ALA A 152 -5.04 6.30 -22.79
N TRP A 153 -4.83 6.41 -21.47
CA TRP A 153 -4.32 5.33 -20.62
C TRP A 153 -5.34 4.94 -19.55
N SER A 154 -6.36 4.16 -19.92
CA SER A 154 -7.34 3.65 -18.95
C SER A 154 -6.70 2.65 -17.98
N VAL A 155 -6.86 2.89 -16.68
CA VAL A 155 -6.37 2.01 -15.60
C VAL A 155 -7.42 1.03 -15.08
N GLU A 156 -8.54 0.86 -15.80
CA GLU A 156 -9.64 -0.03 -15.40
C GLU A 156 -9.20 -1.47 -15.20
N GLY A 157 -8.33 -1.99 -16.08
CA GLY A 157 -7.79 -3.34 -15.95
C GLY A 157 -7.05 -3.55 -14.62
N ALA A 158 -6.20 -2.59 -14.25
CA ALA A 158 -5.52 -2.62 -12.95
C ALA A 158 -6.51 -2.54 -11.79
N ARG A 159 -7.47 -1.60 -11.81
CA ARG A 159 -8.48 -1.48 -10.74
C ARG A 159 -9.26 -2.78 -10.54
N ALA A 160 -9.71 -3.38 -11.64
CA ALA A 160 -10.45 -4.64 -11.65
C ALA A 160 -9.64 -5.84 -11.11
N ALA A 161 -8.31 -5.77 -11.18
CA ALA A 161 -7.41 -6.83 -10.70
C ALA A 161 -6.96 -6.65 -9.24
N LEU A 162 -6.93 -5.41 -8.74
CA LEU A 162 -6.43 -5.08 -7.42
C LEU A 162 -7.25 -5.77 -6.32
N GLN A 163 -6.54 -6.47 -5.43
CA GLN A 163 -7.03 -7.12 -4.23
C GLN A 163 -6.62 -6.38 -2.97
N GLU A 164 -5.46 -5.72 -3.01
CA GLU A 164 -4.89 -4.97 -1.90
C GLU A 164 -4.42 -3.60 -2.38
N VAL A 165 -4.81 -2.56 -1.65
CA VAL A 165 -4.28 -1.20 -1.86
C VAL A 165 -3.87 -0.63 -0.51
N VAL A 166 -2.62 -0.17 -0.43
CA VAL A 166 -2.06 0.54 0.73
C VAL A 166 -1.65 1.91 0.24
N CYS A 167 -2.29 2.99 0.71
CA CYS A 167 -1.99 4.31 0.18
C CYS A 167 -2.19 5.47 1.16
N LEU A 168 -1.49 6.57 0.91
CA LEU A 168 -1.70 7.84 1.60
C LEU A 168 -2.95 8.53 1.02
N GLN A 169 -3.87 9.05 1.84
CA GLN A 169 -5.10 9.68 1.34
C GLN A 169 -5.05 11.21 1.25
N SER A 170 -4.26 11.87 2.10
CA SER A 170 -3.78 13.23 1.84
C SER A 170 -2.73 13.66 2.85
N PRO A 171 -1.60 14.27 2.42
CA PRO A 171 -0.67 14.90 3.35
C PRO A 171 -1.14 16.26 3.90
N TRP A 172 -2.21 16.88 3.35
CA TRP A 172 -2.45 18.33 3.53
C TRP A 172 -3.80 18.77 4.11
N ALA A 173 -4.56 17.89 4.76
CA ALA A 173 -5.91 18.20 5.24
C ALA A 173 -6.85 18.49 4.07
N GLY A 174 -7.37 17.42 3.51
CA GLY A 174 -8.36 17.44 2.45
C GLY A 174 -9.35 16.29 2.64
N ASP A 175 -10.53 16.45 2.06
CA ASP A 175 -11.48 15.35 1.98
C ASP A 175 -10.86 14.23 1.15
N THR A 176 -11.03 13.01 1.63
CA THR A 176 -10.70 11.80 0.86
C THR A 176 -11.36 11.91 -0.50
N ASN A 177 -10.68 11.47 -1.57
CA ASN A 177 -11.29 11.40 -2.89
C ASN A 177 -12.34 10.27 -2.90
N ASP A 178 -13.51 10.56 -2.34
CA ASP A 178 -14.65 9.67 -2.21
C ASP A 178 -15.11 9.12 -3.57
N THR A 179 -14.89 9.90 -4.64
CA THR A 179 -15.22 9.49 -6.02
C THR A 179 -14.33 8.38 -6.55
N LEU A 180 -13.11 8.21 -6.02
CA LEU A 180 -12.21 7.11 -6.38
C LEU A 180 -12.81 5.75 -6.01
N TRP A 181 -13.46 5.70 -4.85
CA TRP A 181 -13.93 4.47 -4.21
C TRP A 181 -15.34 4.05 -4.62
N LEU A 182 -16.01 4.83 -5.47
CA LEU A 182 -17.35 4.50 -5.94
C LEU A 182 -17.37 3.12 -6.62
N ALA A 183 -18.21 2.23 -6.10
CA ALA A 183 -18.35 0.86 -6.58
C ALA A 183 -19.03 0.75 -7.96
N SER A 184 -19.74 1.80 -8.39
CA SER A 184 -20.48 1.83 -9.66
C SER A 184 -20.13 3.09 -10.43
N SER A 185 -19.61 2.93 -11.66
CA SER A 185 -19.62 3.99 -12.66
C SER A 185 -20.66 3.59 -13.71
N PRO A 186 -21.50 4.50 -14.22
CA PRO A 186 -22.48 4.20 -15.25
C PRO A 186 -21.87 3.63 -16.55
N VAL A 187 -20.53 3.66 -16.67
CA VAL A 187 -19.78 3.22 -17.84
C VAL A 187 -18.98 1.92 -17.61
N HIS A 188 -18.71 1.51 -16.36
CA HIS A 188 -17.77 0.42 -16.06
C HIS A 188 -18.34 -0.61 -15.07
N MET A 189 -18.14 -1.89 -15.35
CA MET A 189 -18.44 -2.98 -14.42
C MET A 189 -17.55 -2.85 -13.17
N ALA A 190 -18.18 -2.69 -12.00
CA ALA A 190 -17.61 -2.75 -10.65
C ALA A 190 -16.06 -2.71 -10.58
N PRO A 191 -15.44 -1.52 -10.66
CA PRO A 191 -13.99 -1.39 -10.84
C PRO A 191 -13.17 -1.93 -9.66
N TRP A 192 -13.80 -2.17 -8.52
CA TRP A 192 -13.15 -2.66 -7.29
C TRP A 192 -13.67 -4.03 -6.84
N HIS A 193 -14.22 -4.84 -7.75
CA HIS A 193 -14.89 -6.09 -7.39
C HIS A 193 -13.98 -7.16 -6.76
N LYS A 194 -12.64 -7.03 -6.86
CA LYS A 194 -11.67 -7.91 -6.20
C LYS A 194 -10.99 -7.30 -4.97
N LEU A 195 -11.22 -6.01 -4.70
CA LEU A 195 -10.54 -5.29 -3.62
C LEU A 195 -11.04 -5.83 -2.28
N THR A 196 -10.18 -6.58 -1.59
CA THR A 196 -10.48 -7.26 -0.33
C THR A 196 -9.81 -6.59 0.87
N HIS A 197 -8.65 -5.97 0.65
CA HIS A 197 -7.82 -5.32 1.66
C HIS A 197 -7.54 -3.87 1.26
N LEU A 198 -7.84 -2.94 2.16
CA LEU A 198 -7.57 -1.52 1.94
C LEU A 198 -6.96 -0.91 3.19
N GLN A 199 -5.79 -0.29 3.04
CA GLN A 199 -5.14 0.47 4.11
C GLN A 199 -4.96 1.93 3.67
N LEU A 200 -5.59 2.83 4.42
CA LEU A 200 -5.61 4.26 4.16
C LEU A 200 -4.81 5.00 5.23
N HIS A 201 -3.81 5.77 4.80
CA HIS A 201 -2.91 6.48 5.71
C HIS A 201 -3.19 7.97 5.80
N GLY A 202 -3.17 8.46 7.04
CA GLY A 202 -3.16 9.84 7.48
C GLY A 202 -1.73 10.38 7.66
N PRO A 203 -1.58 11.59 8.21
CA PRO A 203 -2.40 12.04 9.35
C PRO A 203 -3.48 13.08 9.03
N ARG A 204 -3.65 13.46 7.76
CA ARG A 204 -4.58 14.56 7.41
C ARG A 204 -5.64 14.18 6.40
N PHE A 205 -5.89 12.89 6.15
CA PHE A 205 -7.08 12.56 5.37
C PHE A 205 -8.32 12.69 6.25
N ARG A 206 -9.25 13.50 5.79
CA ARG A 206 -10.55 13.68 6.43
C ARG A 206 -11.47 12.56 5.98
N MET A 207 -11.98 11.80 6.95
CA MET A 207 -12.98 10.77 6.74
C MET A 207 -14.33 11.32 7.16
N THR A 208 -15.22 11.43 6.19
CA THR A 208 -16.59 11.91 6.35
C THR A 208 -17.59 10.75 6.20
N PRO A 209 -18.86 10.92 6.57
CA PRO A 209 -19.89 9.90 6.30
C PRO A 209 -19.99 9.55 4.81
N ARG A 210 -19.76 10.54 3.92
CA ARG A 210 -19.70 10.31 2.48
C ARG A 210 -18.53 9.40 2.07
N THR A 211 -17.36 9.59 2.68
CA THR A 211 -16.21 8.69 2.45
C THR A 211 -16.52 7.29 2.96
N ALA A 212 -17.11 7.19 4.15
CA ALA A 212 -17.54 5.92 4.75
C ALA A 212 -18.52 5.16 3.84
N ALA A 213 -19.55 5.82 3.32
CA ALA A 213 -20.50 5.23 2.39
C ALA A 213 -19.84 4.73 1.10
N SER A 214 -18.91 5.53 0.52
CA SER A 214 -18.14 5.09 -0.65
C SER A 214 -17.33 3.83 -0.37
N LEU A 215 -16.64 3.76 0.77
CA LEU A 215 -15.86 2.58 1.17
C LEU A 215 -16.77 1.38 1.48
N ALA A 216 -17.90 1.60 2.13
CA ALA A 216 -18.89 0.58 2.43
C ALA A 216 -19.51 -0.05 1.17
N SER A 217 -19.59 0.73 0.08
CA SER A 217 -20.10 0.26 -1.21
C SER A 217 -19.19 -0.77 -1.91
N LEU A 218 -17.94 -0.92 -1.47
CA LEU A 218 -16.96 -1.83 -2.07
C LEU A 218 -17.37 -3.30 -1.81
N PRO A 219 -17.73 -4.07 -2.86
CA PRO A 219 -18.51 -5.31 -2.70
C PRO A 219 -17.72 -6.48 -2.13
N ALA A 220 -16.38 -6.46 -2.24
CA ALA A 220 -15.50 -7.51 -1.77
C ALA A 220 -14.63 -7.07 -0.58
N LEU A 221 -14.79 -5.84 -0.08
CA LEU A 221 -13.92 -5.31 0.96
C LEU A 221 -14.16 -6.05 2.28
N THR A 222 -13.16 -6.81 2.72
CA THR A 222 -13.22 -7.62 3.95
C THR A 222 -12.41 -7.00 5.08
N HIS A 223 -11.30 -6.33 4.74
CA HIS A 223 -10.36 -5.74 5.67
C HIS A 223 -10.13 -4.27 5.32
N LEU A 224 -10.44 -3.38 6.27
CA LEU A 224 -10.21 -1.95 6.14
C LEU A 224 -9.34 -1.47 7.30
N ALA A 225 -8.19 -0.88 6.97
CA ALA A 225 -7.29 -0.25 7.92
C ALA A 225 -7.30 1.27 7.72
N LEU A 226 -7.54 2.01 8.80
CA LEU A 226 -7.51 3.47 8.83
C LEU A 226 -6.40 3.90 9.79
N ILE A 227 -5.33 4.43 9.23
CA ILE A 227 -4.14 4.84 9.98
C ILE A 227 -4.20 6.35 10.17
N THR A 228 -4.23 6.79 11.43
CA THR A 228 -4.33 8.18 11.87
C THR A 228 -5.44 9.01 11.15
N PRO A 229 -6.68 8.49 10.99
CA PRO A 229 -7.75 9.19 10.31
C PRO A 229 -8.21 10.46 11.05
N HIS A 230 -8.58 11.51 10.30
CA HIS A 230 -9.34 12.62 10.84
C HIS A 230 -10.84 12.41 10.59
N MET A 231 -11.52 11.72 11.50
CA MET A 231 -12.96 11.48 11.39
C MET A 231 -13.76 12.71 11.81
N VAL A 232 -14.76 13.06 11.00
CA VAL A 232 -15.69 14.15 11.26
C VAL A 232 -17.12 13.75 10.95
N ASP A 233 -18.10 14.47 11.49
CA ASP A 233 -19.51 14.33 11.08
C ASP A 233 -19.82 15.10 9.79
N ALA A 234 -21.08 15.06 9.36
CA ALA A 234 -21.58 15.82 8.21
C ALA A 234 -21.42 17.36 8.36
N ALA A 235 -21.40 17.88 9.58
CA ALA A 235 -21.15 19.30 9.87
C ALA A 235 -19.65 19.64 9.95
N GLY A 236 -18.77 18.66 9.82
CA GLY A 236 -17.32 18.83 9.93
C GLY A 236 -16.80 18.93 11.37
N ARG A 237 -17.62 18.63 12.38
CA ARG A 237 -17.20 18.54 13.77
C ARG A 237 -16.43 17.24 13.98
N ARG A 238 -15.48 17.25 14.91
CA ARG A 238 -14.65 16.08 15.24
C ARG A 238 -15.48 15.05 16.01
N ASP A 239 -16.19 14.22 15.26
CA ASP A 239 -17.02 13.13 15.75
C ASP A 239 -16.85 11.92 14.83
N ALA A 240 -16.50 10.79 15.42
CA ALA A 240 -16.29 9.54 14.70
C ALA A 240 -17.56 8.69 14.61
N ALA A 241 -18.58 8.93 15.45
CA ALA A 241 -19.75 8.07 15.58
C ALA A 241 -20.52 7.95 14.26
N ASP A 242 -20.93 9.09 13.70
CA ASP A 242 -21.70 9.15 12.45
C ASP A 242 -20.94 8.49 11.28
N THR A 243 -19.66 8.83 11.13
CA THR A 243 -18.79 8.29 10.06
C THR A 243 -18.57 6.79 10.19
N LEU A 244 -18.28 6.28 11.39
CA LEU A 244 -18.04 4.85 11.62
C LEU A 244 -19.33 4.05 11.55
N GLN A 245 -20.44 4.59 12.06
CA GLN A 245 -21.74 3.92 11.98
C GLN A 245 -22.20 3.81 10.52
N THR A 246 -22.08 4.89 9.73
CA THR A 246 -22.36 4.87 8.28
C THR A 246 -21.56 3.77 7.58
N LEU A 247 -20.27 3.62 7.91
CA LEU A 247 -19.45 2.54 7.35
C LEU A 247 -20.02 1.15 7.70
N LEU A 248 -20.38 0.92 8.96
CA LEU A 248 -20.81 -0.40 9.45
C LEU A 248 -22.23 -0.80 9.00
N ASP A 249 -23.12 0.18 8.82
CA ASP A 249 -24.48 -0.04 8.33
C ASP A 249 -24.47 -0.57 6.89
N ASP A 250 -23.63 0.01 6.03
CA ASP A 250 -23.62 -0.27 4.60
C ASP A 250 -22.60 -1.35 4.18
N ALA A 251 -21.54 -1.58 4.96
CA ALA A 251 -20.44 -2.47 4.57
C ALA A 251 -20.80 -3.96 4.76
N LYS A 252 -21.39 -4.56 3.72
CA LYS A 252 -21.90 -5.95 3.75
C LYS A 252 -20.81 -7.03 3.84
N SER A 253 -19.66 -6.78 3.23
CA SER A 253 -18.55 -7.75 3.15
C SER A 253 -17.52 -7.58 4.26
N LEU A 254 -17.52 -6.45 4.97
CA LEU A 254 -16.49 -6.11 5.95
C LEU A 254 -16.51 -7.12 7.10
N GLN A 255 -15.32 -7.57 7.48
CA GLN A 255 -15.06 -8.53 8.55
C GLN A 255 -14.09 -7.95 9.59
N HIS A 256 -13.15 -7.10 9.17
CA HIS A 256 -12.17 -6.49 10.05
C HIS A 256 -12.03 -4.99 9.77
N LEU A 257 -12.23 -4.18 10.81
CA LEU A 257 -11.93 -2.76 10.83
C LEU A 257 -10.74 -2.52 11.78
N LEU A 258 -9.58 -2.23 11.20
CA LEU A 258 -8.37 -1.86 11.93
C LEU A 258 -8.27 -0.33 12.02
N LEU A 259 -8.23 0.20 13.22
CA LEU A 259 -8.00 1.61 13.50
C LEU A 259 -6.65 1.75 14.18
N VAL A 260 -5.72 2.46 13.56
CA VAL A 260 -4.42 2.75 14.17
C VAL A 260 -4.35 4.24 14.47
N GLY A 261 -4.23 4.58 15.74
CA GLY A 261 -4.01 5.95 16.19
C GLY A 261 -2.86 6.03 17.16
N HIS A 262 -2.77 7.16 17.86
CA HIS A 262 -1.71 7.40 18.84
C HIS A 262 -2.25 7.99 20.15
N ASP A 263 -1.40 8.08 21.16
CA ASP A 263 -1.73 8.64 22.47
C ASP A 263 -1.57 10.17 22.56
N GLU A 264 -0.93 10.82 21.57
CA GLU A 264 -0.68 12.27 21.57
C GLU A 264 -1.98 13.13 21.60
N PRO A 265 -2.32 13.79 22.73
CA PRO A 265 -3.62 14.40 22.98
C PRO A 265 -4.06 15.45 21.94
N HIS A 266 -3.11 16.29 21.56
CA HIS A 266 -3.34 17.53 20.81
C HIS A 266 -3.26 17.34 19.30
N TRP A 267 -3.04 16.11 18.85
CA TRP A 267 -2.81 15.81 17.44
C TRP A 267 -4.01 15.08 16.80
N VAL A 268 -4.06 15.18 15.47
CA VAL A 268 -5.00 14.42 14.63
C VAL A 268 -4.53 12.98 14.60
N GLY A 269 -5.43 12.02 14.83
CA GLY A 269 -5.06 10.62 15.00
C GLY A 269 -5.10 10.11 16.44
N ALA A 270 -5.38 10.97 17.43
CA ALA A 270 -5.37 10.54 18.83
C ALA A 270 -6.57 9.63 19.16
N THR A 271 -6.31 8.42 19.68
CA THR A 271 -7.33 7.37 19.86
C THR A 271 -8.42 7.74 20.85
N ARG A 272 -8.11 8.60 21.83
CA ARG A 272 -9.09 9.11 22.80
C ARG A 272 -10.31 9.78 22.17
N HIS A 273 -10.17 10.34 20.97
CA HIS A 273 -11.28 11.01 20.26
C HIS A 273 -12.22 10.03 19.57
N TRP A 274 -11.87 8.74 19.49
CA TRP A 274 -12.66 7.72 18.83
C TRP A 274 -13.30 6.74 19.82
N ARG A 275 -12.68 6.51 20.99
CA ARG A 275 -13.11 5.48 21.96
C ARG A 275 -14.59 5.56 22.34
N ALA A 276 -15.11 6.76 22.60
CA ALA A 276 -16.52 6.93 22.96
C ALA A 276 -17.47 6.52 21.81
N ALA A 277 -17.13 6.89 20.57
CA ALA A 277 -17.88 6.49 19.38
C ALA A 277 -17.78 4.98 19.14
N LEU A 278 -16.58 4.43 19.29
CA LEU A 278 -16.30 3.00 19.11
C LEU A 278 -17.12 2.10 20.04
N ALA A 279 -17.34 2.54 21.28
CA ALA A 279 -18.16 1.83 22.26
C ALA A 279 -19.66 1.83 21.94
N GLN A 280 -20.11 2.74 21.07
CA GLN A 280 -21.52 2.92 20.70
C GLN A 280 -21.88 2.28 19.35
N LEU A 281 -20.89 1.75 18.62
CA LEU A 281 -21.12 1.15 17.32
C LEU A 281 -22.02 -0.07 17.45
N ALA A 282 -22.95 -0.19 16.51
CA ALA A 282 -23.80 -1.36 16.37
C ALA A 282 -23.85 -1.79 14.91
N ARG A 283 -24.30 -3.02 14.66
CA ARG A 283 -24.44 -3.56 13.31
C ARG A 283 -25.86 -4.05 13.04
N PRO A 284 -26.38 -3.88 11.82
CA PRO A 284 -27.66 -4.49 11.45
C PRO A 284 -27.64 -6.02 11.64
N ALA A 285 -28.71 -6.59 12.17
CA ALA A 285 -28.81 -8.03 12.47
C ALA A 285 -28.62 -8.95 11.24
N SER A 286 -28.85 -8.42 10.03
CA SER A 286 -28.67 -9.14 8.76
C SER A 286 -27.23 -9.10 8.23
N ALA A 287 -26.36 -8.28 8.83
CA ALA A 287 -24.98 -8.16 8.40
C ALA A 287 -24.10 -9.27 9.00
N LYS A 288 -22.89 -9.46 8.44
CA LYS A 288 -21.89 -10.37 9.01
C LYS A 288 -21.39 -9.84 10.38
N PRO A 289 -20.62 -10.60 11.17
CA PRO A 289 -19.86 -10.03 12.28
C PRO A 289 -18.68 -9.16 11.78
N VAL A 290 -18.37 -8.06 12.46
CA VAL A 290 -17.13 -7.27 12.25
C VAL A 290 -16.33 -7.32 13.54
N MET A 291 -15.06 -7.64 13.42
CA MET A 291 -14.06 -7.37 14.45
C MET A 291 -13.54 -5.94 14.28
N VAL A 292 -13.57 -5.15 15.34
CA VAL A 292 -12.85 -3.88 15.40
C VAL A 292 -11.59 -4.10 16.20
N THR A 293 -10.45 -3.65 15.66
CA THR A 293 -9.17 -3.62 16.37
C THR A 293 -8.70 -2.18 16.43
N LEU A 294 -8.58 -1.63 17.64
CA LEU A 294 -7.99 -0.33 17.89
C LEU A 294 -6.55 -0.53 18.38
N VAL A 295 -5.59 0.00 17.63
CA VAL A 295 -4.18 0.06 18.03
C VAL A 295 -3.87 1.49 18.48
N THR A 296 -3.42 1.64 19.73
CA THR A 296 -2.88 2.91 20.23
C THR A 296 -1.36 2.82 20.22
N ALA A 297 -0.72 3.56 19.32
CA ALA A 297 0.72 3.66 19.24
C ALA A 297 1.27 4.79 20.13
N THR A 298 2.43 4.54 20.71
CA THR A 298 3.18 5.44 21.59
C THR A 298 4.65 5.42 21.15
N ARG A 299 5.27 6.58 20.98
CA ARG A 299 6.72 6.63 20.67
C ARG A 299 7.53 6.33 21.93
N LEU A 300 8.57 5.50 21.79
CA LEU A 300 9.44 5.06 22.90
C LEU A 300 10.61 6.01 23.19
N GLU A 301 10.87 7.00 22.35
CA GLU A 301 12.08 7.82 22.46
C GLU A 301 12.12 8.68 23.74
N PRO A 302 13.19 8.56 24.54
CA PRO A 302 13.48 9.48 25.63
C PRO A 302 14.41 10.60 25.12
N ALA A 303 13.97 11.85 25.13
CA ALA A 303 14.76 13.04 25.52
C ALA A 303 14.27 14.33 24.83
N THR A 304 14.14 15.36 25.67
CA THR A 304 13.99 16.79 25.36
C THR A 304 12.82 17.13 24.46
N TRP A 305 11.87 17.88 25.02
CA TRP A 305 10.76 18.51 24.31
C TRP A 305 11.31 19.44 23.21
N ASP A 306 11.63 18.89 22.04
CA ASP A 306 11.94 19.65 20.84
C ASP A 306 10.70 19.67 19.95
N PRO A 307 10.03 20.82 19.80
CA PRO A 307 8.89 21.01 18.93
C PRO A 307 9.15 20.59 17.47
N VAL A 308 10.42 20.60 17.04
CA VAL A 308 10.84 20.18 15.69
C VAL A 308 10.88 18.65 15.57
N SER A 309 11.24 17.96 16.65
CA SER A 309 11.28 16.51 16.77
C SER A 309 9.94 15.85 17.14
N ARG A 310 8.88 16.64 17.42
CA ARG A 310 7.53 16.11 17.67
C ARG A 310 7.20 15.12 16.57
N ALA A 311 6.68 13.95 16.95
CA ALA A 311 6.27 12.94 16.00
C ALA A 311 5.32 13.58 14.99
N HIS A 312 5.84 13.96 13.82
CA HIS A 312 5.00 14.36 12.72
C HIS A 312 4.09 13.17 12.50
N ALA A 313 2.78 13.36 12.44
CA ALA A 313 1.85 12.23 12.48
C ALA A 313 1.97 11.28 11.26
N SER A 314 2.90 11.58 10.33
CA SER A 314 3.46 10.64 9.35
C SER A 314 4.27 9.49 9.96
N LEU A 315 4.88 9.63 11.14
CA LEU A 315 5.68 8.57 11.77
C LEU A 315 4.89 7.26 11.91
N TYR A 316 3.65 7.35 12.40
CA TYR A 316 2.77 6.18 12.53
C TYR A 316 2.36 5.60 11.18
N SER A 317 2.21 6.46 10.17
CA SER A 317 1.97 6.02 8.80
C SER A 317 3.19 5.32 8.20
N ASP A 318 4.40 5.84 8.41
CA ASP A 318 5.66 5.25 7.96
C ASP A 318 5.87 3.89 8.62
N TRP A 319 5.66 3.80 9.93
CA TRP A 319 5.65 2.54 10.67
C TRP A 319 4.67 1.52 10.07
N MET A 320 3.42 1.92 9.85
CA MET A 320 2.41 1.03 9.27
C MET A 320 2.68 0.66 7.80
N PHE A 321 3.34 1.53 7.04
CA PHE A 321 3.76 1.18 5.69
C PHE A 321 4.92 0.19 5.69
N GLU A 322 5.87 0.29 6.63
CA GLU A 322 6.93 -0.73 6.78
C GLU A 322 6.35 -2.09 7.17
N ARG A 323 5.38 -2.10 8.10
CA ARG A 323 4.60 -3.32 8.38
C ARG A 323 3.86 -3.84 7.15
N ALA A 324 3.32 -2.94 6.31
CA ALA A 324 2.67 -3.34 5.07
C ALA A 324 3.63 -4.00 4.09
N LYS A 325 4.83 -3.43 3.89
CA LYS A 325 5.88 -4.02 3.05
C LYS A 325 6.29 -5.42 3.51
N GLN A 326 6.26 -5.67 4.81
CA GLN A 326 6.57 -6.96 5.45
C GLN A 326 5.39 -7.92 5.51
N GLY A 327 4.17 -7.48 5.19
CA GLY A 327 2.95 -8.29 5.29
C GLY A 327 2.44 -8.49 6.72
N THR A 328 2.88 -7.67 7.68
CA THR A 328 2.56 -7.79 9.12
C THR A 328 1.55 -6.75 9.62
N HIS A 329 1.07 -5.87 8.74
CA HIS A 329 0.19 -4.75 9.10
C HIS A 329 -1.20 -5.13 9.63
N TRP A 330 -1.67 -6.36 9.38
CA TRP A 330 -2.95 -6.87 9.91
C TRP A 330 -2.81 -7.66 11.21
N SER A 331 -1.59 -8.07 11.57
CA SER A 331 -1.33 -8.98 12.69
C SER A 331 -0.48 -8.29 13.75
N PHE A 332 -1.08 -7.94 14.88
CA PHE A 332 -0.38 -7.37 16.03
C PHE A 332 -0.23 -8.44 17.11
N LEU A 333 0.84 -8.37 17.89
CA LEU A 333 1.05 -9.30 19.00
C LEU A 333 0.11 -8.92 20.13
N GLU A 334 -0.86 -9.78 20.43
CA GLU A 334 -1.71 -9.64 21.62
C GLU A 334 -0.86 -9.96 22.85
N ALA A 335 -0.66 -8.97 23.72
CA ALA A 335 0.04 -9.13 24.97
C ALA A 335 -0.59 -8.22 26.04
N ASP A 336 -0.55 -8.68 27.29
CA ASP A 336 -1.00 -7.91 28.46
C ASP A 336 -0.13 -6.66 28.74
N ALA A 337 1.00 -6.53 28.02
CA ALA A 337 1.96 -5.43 28.12
C ALA A 337 2.14 -4.74 26.75
N PRO A 338 2.49 -3.43 26.72
CA PRO A 338 2.76 -2.73 25.47
C PRO A 338 3.85 -3.44 24.68
N CYS A 339 3.50 -3.87 23.47
CA CYS A 339 4.44 -4.48 22.53
C CYS A 339 5.28 -3.40 21.88
N THR A 340 6.49 -3.75 21.45
CA THR A 340 7.41 -2.80 20.79
C THR A 340 7.74 -3.26 19.38
N ASP A 341 7.80 -2.30 18.46
CA ASP A 341 8.22 -2.45 17.08
C ASP A 341 9.13 -1.28 16.72
N GLY A 342 10.43 -1.49 16.86
CA GLY A 342 11.44 -0.44 16.72
C GLY A 342 11.26 0.67 17.75
N SER A 343 11.00 1.89 17.28
CA SER A 343 10.80 3.09 18.11
C SER A 343 9.36 3.31 18.56
N ILE A 344 8.45 2.39 18.23
CA ILE A 344 7.02 2.48 18.54
C ILE A 344 6.63 1.37 19.53
N ALA A 345 6.06 1.75 20.67
CA ALA A 345 5.26 0.87 21.49
C ALA A 345 3.80 0.92 21.05
N TYR A 346 3.03 -0.14 21.29
CA TYR A 346 1.61 -0.14 21.00
C TYR A 346 0.81 -1.02 21.96
N SER A 347 -0.45 -0.63 22.18
CA SER A 347 -1.48 -1.44 22.84
C SER A 347 -2.63 -1.73 21.87
N ILE A 348 -3.34 -2.82 22.12
CA ILE A 348 -4.41 -3.32 21.24
C ILE A 348 -5.68 -3.50 22.08
N GLU A 349 -6.80 -3.01 21.54
CA GLU A 349 -8.14 -3.27 22.03
C GLU A 349 -8.93 -3.91 20.87
N SER A 350 -9.43 -5.13 21.04
CA SER A 350 -10.19 -5.85 19.99
C SER A 350 -11.55 -6.31 20.51
N TRP A 351 -12.61 -6.10 19.74
CA TRP A 351 -13.95 -6.57 20.08
C TRP A 351 -14.83 -6.74 18.84
N HIS A 352 -15.85 -7.59 18.95
CA HIS A 352 -16.88 -7.68 17.92
C HIS A 352 -17.92 -6.58 18.09
N VAL A 353 -18.32 -5.94 16.99
CA VAL A 353 -19.42 -4.97 16.99
C VAL A 353 -20.73 -5.71 17.31
N PRO A 354 -21.49 -5.28 18.33
CA PRO A 354 -22.76 -5.90 18.68
C PRO A 354 -23.80 -5.69 17.58
N PHE A 355 -24.72 -6.65 17.44
CA PHE A 355 -25.89 -6.47 16.59
C PHE A 355 -26.93 -5.60 17.29
N ILE A 356 -27.66 -4.79 16.51
CA ILE A 356 -28.84 -4.07 16.99
C ILE A 356 -29.87 -5.12 17.40
N SER A 357 -30.16 -5.20 18.70
CA SER A 357 -31.24 -6.03 19.21
C SER A 357 -32.56 -5.43 18.75
N VAL A 358 -33.27 -6.11 17.85
CA VAL A 358 -34.65 -5.75 17.54
C VAL A 358 -35.50 -6.25 18.71
N THR A 359 -35.67 -5.43 19.75
CA THR A 359 -36.77 -5.65 20.69
C THR A 359 -38.06 -5.37 19.93
N ALA A 360 -38.77 -6.45 19.60
CA ALA A 360 -40.08 -6.42 18.94
C ALA A 360 -41.16 -5.80 19.83
#